data_AF-A0A0J7KSG0-F1
#
_entry.id   AF-A0A0J7KSG0-F1
#
_cell.length_a   1.000
_cell.length_b   1.000
_cell.length_c   1.000
_cell.angle_alpha   90.00
_cell.angle_beta   90.00
_cell.angle_gamma   90.00
#
_symmetry.space_group_name_H-M   'P 1'
#
loop_
_entity.id
_entity.type
_entity.pdbx_description
1 polymer ?
#
loop_
_entity_poly.entity_id
_entity_poly.type
_entity_poly.pdbx_seq_one_letter_code
_entity_poly.pdbx_strand_id
1 'polypeptide(L)'
;ISSTVPATQIAWILGHLQALRSFLNKNTHITKQQSTSSRTLADGFETTIQSHFQEPIVEERNSLDALKVFITHACEDQIAQFSTATFRDLILIGHEISSLLIIHLIDSYLGDNASVDSVSAKLREVCPNLYRTEDAVCSKANEILLKAKNCTNPEEKECYLQSALKLCKEVAPRLNLSAVCQQFVACQFYTGVLELCICCAERIDPNNAASHYYKNNEPIEDQEGNLAFAKRSEIYKEFTTMLDHLYHQSISNPLTPTIPSKPGPPLQTASTATVTPAKEILHEIIHDALQAPCETLHSCIYTWMIERGLHGELIALAAPSLETYLNRVNAPELLWQFYERNKNHAAAAKILDSLASKVGSEISLSKRVEYLARAVVCMRSDQTGYAPYLGVFLRELEDKLEVARMQQQILDIISNQQNLLDSMIVTDAKLRLNSSLLDITQLYEEYAEPLQLWECKLAIIHCSGHQDDMLIKGIWTNIIDNELENATEPSNEDKITILMSKIKLLGQEYIGSPHCFPVDFLVKQLEIKACKYKVSNTSIITGFLELGIAMEDLLDIYDKMIGKNTRTWLNEGNEFHLIESTANLVNYFIANSNVTNNFISKPNGGDLDKEITNLRSIQSILNRM
;
A
#
# COMPACT_ATOMS: atom_id res chain seq x y z
N ILE A 1 -25.40 -14.10 -53.62
CA ILE A 1 -24.07 -14.40 -54.18
C ILE A 1 -24.26 -15.56 -55.15
N SER A 2 -23.88 -15.40 -56.41
CA SER A 2 -23.79 -16.48 -57.39
C SER A 2 -22.31 -16.74 -57.64
N SER A 3 -21.88 -18.00 -57.66
CA SER A 3 -20.49 -18.32 -58.01
C SER A 3 -20.17 -17.74 -59.39
N THR A 4 -19.04 -17.04 -59.50
CA THR A 4 -18.51 -16.52 -60.77
C THR A 4 -18.03 -17.65 -61.69
N VAL A 5 -17.81 -18.85 -61.14
CA VAL A 5 -17.38 -20.04 -61.89
C VAL A 5 -18.50 -21.09 -61.84
N PRO A 6 -18.94 -21.62 -62.99
CA PRO A 6 -20.01 -22.63 -63.04
C PRO A 6 -19.56 -23.97 -62.43
N ALA A 7 -20.49 -24.66 -61.78
CA ALA A 7 -20.24 -25.91 -61.06
C ALA A 7 -19.53 -27.02 -61.83
N THR A 8 -19.84 -27.09 -63.12
CA THR A 8 -19.21 -28.04 -64.03
C THR A 8 -17.72 -27.79 -64.19
N GLN A 9 -17.28 -26.52 -64.15
CA GLN A 9 -15.86 -26.15 -64.19
C GLN A 9 -15.16 -26.37 -62.84
N ILE A 10 -15.83 -26.12 -61.70
CA ILE A 10 -15.28 -26.38 -60.37
C ILE A 10 -15.06 -27.88 -60.18
N ALA A 11 -16.05 -28.72 -60.50
CA ALA A 11 -15.93 -30.17 -60.44
C ALA A 11 -14.84 -30.70 -61.40
N TRP A 12 -14.69 -30.09 -62.58
CA TRP A 12 -13.64 -30.44 -63.53
C TRP A 12 -12.24 -30.08 -63.02
N ILE A 13 -12.06 -28.89 -62.44
CA ILE A 13 -10.79 -28.46 -61.82
C ILE A 13 -10.47 -29.34 -60.60
N LEU A 14 -11.45 -29.64 -59.75
CA LEU A 14 -11.30 -30.51 -58.59
C LEU A 14 -10.88 -31.93 -59.01
N GLY A 15 -11.48 -32.47 -60.08
CA GLY A 15 -11.09 -33.76 -60.66
C GLY A 15 -9.63 -33.78 -61.14
N HIS A 16 -9.16 -32.71 -61.79
CA HIS A 16 -7.76 -32.60 -62.21
C HIS A 16 -6.80 -32.43 -61.01
N LEU A 17 -7.19 -31.66 -59.99
CA LEU A 17 -6.39 -31.48 -58.77
C LEU A 17 -6.33 -32.76 -57.93
N GLN A 18 -7.41 -33.54 -57.86
CA GLN A 18 -7.43 -34.85 -57.20
C GLN A 18 -6.64 -35.90 -57.99
N ALA A 19 -6.70 -35.87 -59.32
CA ALA A 19 -5.84 -36.69 -60.17
C ALA A 19 -4.37 -36.33 -60.00
N LEU A 20 -4.04 -35.03 -59.92
CA LEU A 20 -2.69 -34.54 -59.65
C LEU A 20 -2.23 -34.91 -58.23
N ARG A 21 -3.08 -34.75 -57.19
CA ARG A 21 -2.78 -35.16 -55.81
C ARG A 21 -2.57 -36.67 -55.73
N SER A 22 -3.37 -37.46 -56.44
CA SER A 22 -3.24 -38.92 -56.49
C SER A 22 -1.99 -39.34 -57.25
N PHE A 23 -1.64 -38.65 -58.33
CA PHE A 23 -0.41 -38.85 -59.08
C PHE A 23 0.81 -38.47 -58.23
N LEU A 24 0.79 -37.33 -57.54
CA LEU A 24 1.84 -36.92 -56.61
C LEU A 24 1.95 -37.94 -55.48
N ASN A 25 0.90 -38.25 -54.73
CA ASN A 25 0.95 -39.25 -53.64
C ASN A 25 1.39 -40.66 -54.08
N LYS A 26 1.17 -41.05 -55.35
CA LYS A 26 1.66 -42.32 -55.91
C LYS A 26 3.13 -42.26 -56.35
N ASN A 27 3.62 -41.10 -56.77
CA ASN A 27 4.96 -40.93 -57.35
C ASN A 27 5.96 -40.19 -56.43
N THR A 28 5.51 -39.57 -55.35
CA THR A 28 6.36 -38.93 -54.33
C THR A 28 6.73 -39.93 -53.23
N HIS A 29 7.41 -41.01 -53.60
CA HIS A 29 8.26 -41.76 -52.67
C HIS A 29 9.61 -41.06 -52.38
N ILE A 30 9.84 -39.86 -52.94
CA ILE A 30 11.06 -39.05 -52.72
C ILE A 30 10.97 -38.14 -51.48
N THR A 31 9.92 -38.24 -50.65
CA THR A 31 9.88 -37.50 -49.36
C THR A 31 9.17 -38.25 -48.23
N LYS A 32 9.45 -39.56 -48.09
CA LYS A 32 9.11 -40.34 -46.89
C LYS A 32 10.26 -41.26 -46.46
N GLN A 33 11.19 -40.73 -45.68
CA GLN A 33 11.74 -41.43 -44.51
C GLN A 33 10.94 -40.91 -43.31
N GLN A 34 10.33 -41.64 -42.38
CA GLN A 34 10.09 -43.04 -41.99
C GLN A 34 8.58 -43.07 -41.58
N SER A 35 7.75 -44.10 -41.64
CA SER A 35 7.88 -45.47 -41.14
C SER A 35 6.69 -46.34 -41.64
N THR A 36 7.04 -47.47 -42.29
CA THR A 36 6.45 -48.84 -42.21
C THR A 36 4.93 -49.04 -42.09
N SER A 37 4.28 -49.51 -43.17
CA SER A 37 3.77 -50.89 -43.39
C SER A 37 2.31 -51.07 -42.93
N SER A 38 1.31 -51.17 -43.81
CA SER A 38 0.98 -52.41 -44.56
C SER A 38 0.01 -52.10 -45.71
N ARG A 39 0.33 -52.53 -46.94
CA ARG A 39 -0.57 -52.54 -48.09
C ARG A 39 -0.95 -53.99 -48.40
N THR A 40 -2.25 -54.25 -48.54
CA THR A 40 -2.77 -55.29 -49.44
C THR A 40 -3.49 -54.58 -50.60
N LEU A 41 -3.15 -55.01 -51.81
CA LEU A 41 -3.59 -54.50 -53.11
C LEU A 41 -4.75 -55.33 -53.65
N ALA A 42 -5.72 -54.64 -54.25
CA ALA A 42 -6.54 -55.06 -55.40
C ALA A 42 -7.14 -53.73 -55.93
N ASP A 43 -6.52 -53.04 -56.88
CA ASP A 43 -6.47 -53.26 -58.34
C ASP A 43 -7.86 -53.19 -59.01
N GLY A 44 -7.97 -52.34 -60.03
CA GLY A 44 -9.22 -52.06 -60.74
C GLY A 44 -9.38 -50.60 -61.15
N PHE A 45 -8.65 -50.20 -62.21
CA PHE A 45 -9.00 -49.02 -63.00
C PHE A 45 -10.11 -49.44 -63.98
N GLU A 46 -11.35 -48.99 -63.75
CA GLU A 46 -12.36 -48.96 -64.80
C GLU A 46 -12.99 -47.57 -64.91
N THR A 47 -12.69 -46.97 -66.05
CA THR A 47 -13.42 -45.87 -66.70
C THR A 47 -14.92 -46.14 -66.73
N THR A 48 -15.70 -45.34 -65.99
CA THR A 48 -17.07 -45.01 -66.39
C THR A 48 -17.33 -43.54 -66.07
N ILE A 49 -17.08 -42.68 -67.06
CA ILE A 49 -17.59 -41.31 -67.07
C ILE A 49 -19.01 -41.39 -67.61
N GLN A 50 -20.02 -41.48 -66.74
CA GLN A 50 -21.35 -40.87 -66.92
C GLN A 50 -22.30 -41.20 -65.76
N SER A 51 -23.10 -40.19 -65.39
CA SER A 51 -24.29 -40.20 -64.50
C SER A 51 -24.17 -39.73 -63.05
N HIS A 52 -23.26 -38.79 -62.71
CA HIS A 52 -23.33 -38.08 -61.41
C HIS A 52 -23.46 -36.55 -61.51
N PHE A 53 -23.53 -35.91 -62.67
CA PHE A 53 -23.50 -34.44 -62.78
C PHE A 53 -24.67 -33.67 -62.12
N GLN A 54 -25.76 -34.35 -61.76
CA GLN A 54 -26.89 -33.67 -61.09
C GLN A 54 -26.63 -33.46 -59.60
N GLU A 55 -25.89 -34.35 -58.94
CA GLU A 55 -25.50 -34.23 -57.53
C GLU A 55 -24.56 -33.05 -57.23
N PRO A 56 -23.41 -32.84 -57.91
CA PRO A 56 -22.49 -31.76 -57.61
C PRO A 56 -23.04 -30.39 -58.02
N ILE A 57 -23.94 -30.31 -59.01
CA ILE A 57 -24.62 -29.04 -59.36
C ILE A 57 -25.64 -28.68 -58.29
N VAL A 58 -26.39 -29.66 -57.79
CA VAL A 58 -27.35 -29.46 -56.68
C VAL A 58 -26.60 -29.21 -55.37
N GLU A 59 -25.51 -29.90 -55.11
CA GLU A 59 -24.66 -29.75 -53.92
C GLU A 59 -23.90 -28.43 -53.93
N GLU A 60 -23.39 -27.97 -55.08
CA GLU A 60 -22.85 -26.62 -55.23
C GLU A 60 -23.93 -25.57 -55.03
N ARG A 61 -25.09 -25.73 -55.67
CA ARG A 61 -26.19 -24.77 -55.51
C ARG A 61 -26.65 -24.69 -54.06
N ASN A 62 -26.78 -25.84 -53.38
CA ASN A 62 -27.11 -25.92 -51.96
C ASN A 62 -25.99 -25.35 -51.09
N SER A 63 -24.72 -25.57 -51.42
CA SER A 63 -23.57 -25.02 -50.70
C SER A 63 -23.45 -23.50 -50.88
N LEU A 64 -23.74 -22.99 -52.08
CA LEU A 64 -23.76 -21.56 -52.39
C LEU A 64 -24.98 -20.85 -51.79
N ASP A 65 -26.14 -21.52 -51.78
CA ASP A 65 -27.35 -21.00 -51.13
C ASP A 65 -27.18 -21.02 -49.61
N ALA A 66 -26.56 -22.05 -49.03
CA ALA A 66 -26.18 -22.09 -47.62
C ALA A 66 -25.13 -21.01 -47.28
N LEU A 67 -24.08 -20.86 -48.10
CA LEU A 67 -23.08 -19.81 -47.95
C LEU A 67 -23.71 -18.41 -48.09
N LYS A 68 -24.70 -18.25 -48.96
CA LYS A 68 -25.42 -16.98 -49.15
C LYS A 68 -26.30 -16.63 -47.94
N VAL A 69 -27.04 -17.61 -47.39
CA VAL A 69 -27.80 -17.45 -46.14
C VAL A 69 -26.87 -17.15 -44.96
N PHE A 70 -25.68 -17.73 -44.99
CA PHE A 70 -24.69 -17.57 -43.95
C PHE A 70 -24.00 -16.19 -43.99
N ILE A 71 -23.58 -15.74 -45.18
CA ILE A 71 -22.98 -14.42 -45.39
C ILE A 71 -23.98 -13.28 -45.11
N THR A 72 -25.30 -13.51 -45.29
CA THR A 72 -26.31 -12.51 -44.89
C THR A 72 -26.39 -12.26 -43.38
N HIS A 73 -25.80 -13.12 -42.54
CA HIS A 73 -25.69 -12.92 -41.09
C HIS A 73 -24.32 -12.34 -40.67
N ALA A 74 -23.39 -12.09 -41.60
CA ALA A 74 -22.07 -11.50 -41.33
C ALA A 74 -22.09 -9.95 -41.42
N CYS A 75 -21.08 -9.28 -40.84
CA CYS A 75 -20.97 -7.82 -40.82
C CYS A 75 -20.65 -7.23 -42.22
N GLU A 76 -21.08 -5.99 -42.51
CA GLU A 76 -20.94 -5.32 -43.82
C GLU A 76 -19.48 -5.27 -44.34
N ASP A 77 -18.51 -5.02 -43.45
CA ASP A 77 -17.08 -4.98 -43.81
C ASP A 77 -16.54 -6.35 -44.27
N GLN A 78 -17.06 -7.44 -43.69
CA GLN A 78 -16.67 -8.79 -44.06
C GLN A 78 -17.32 -9.20 -45.38
N ILE A 79 -18.57 -8.79 -45.63
CA ILE A 79 -19.26 -8.97 -46.92
C ILE A 79 -18.47 -8.29 -48.05
N ALA A 80 -17.89 -7.10 -47.80
CA ALA A 80 -17.01 -6.43 -48.75
C ALA A 80 -15.73 -7.23 -49.04
N GLN A 81 -15.08 -7.81 -48.03
CA GLN A 81 -13.93 -8.71 -48.21
C GLN A 81 -14.30 -9.98 -48.99
N PHE A 82 -15.43 -10.62 -48.68
CA PHE A 82 -15.90 -11.81 -49.41
C PHE A 82 -16.27 -11.52 -50.87
N SER A 83 -16.77 -10.31 -51.16
CA SER A 83 -17.16 -9.91 -52.52
C SER A 83 -15.97 -9.55 -53.43
N THR A 84 -14.81 -9.26 -52.83
CA THR A 84 -13.58 -8.88 -53.55
C THR A 84 -12.52 -9.98 -53.57
N ALA A 85 -12.68 -11.03 -52.75
CA ALA A 85 -11.77 -12.16 -52.67
C ALA A 85 -11.69 -12.95 -54.00
N THR A 86 -10.47 -13.18 -54.49
CA THR A 86 -10.24 -14.00 -55.68
C THR A 86 -9.98 -15.46 -55.32
N PHE A 87 -10.10 -16.39 -56.29
CA PHE A 87 -9.75 -17.80 -56.09
C PHE A 87 -8.28 -17.99 -55.65
N ARG A 88 -7.40 -17.05 -56.03
CA ARG A 88 -6.01 -16.99 -55.58
C ARG A 88 -5.91 -16.66 -54.09
N ASP A 89 -6.74 -15.74 -53.59
CA ASP A 89 -6.76 -15.34 -52.18
C ASP A 89 -7.36 -16.46 -51.31
N LEU A 90 -8.31 -17.23 -51.84
CA LEU A 90 -8.80 -18.45 -51.18
C LEU A 90 -7.73 -19.55 -51.09
N ILE A 91 -6.75 -19.58 -52.00
CA ILE A 91 -5.64 -20.55 -51.93
C ILE A 91 -4.52 -20.06 -50.98
N LEU A 92 -4.26 -18.74 -50.94
CA LEU A 92 -3.15 -18.16 -50.17
C LEU A 92 -3.54 -17.75 -48.73
N ILE A 93 -4.77 -17.26 -48.53
CA ILE A 93 -5.32 -16.73 -47.26
C ILE A 93 -6.60 -17.49 -46.85
N GLY A 94 -7.03 -18.49 -47.64
CA GLY A 94 -8.29 -19.18 -47.37
C GLY A 94 -8.36 -19.93 -46.05
N HIS A 95 -7.23 -20.19 -45.39
CA HIS A 95 -7.24 -20.74 -44.03
C HIS A 95 -7.88 -19.77 -43.02
N GLU A 96 -7.51 -18.48 -43.05
CA GLU A 96 -8.04 -17.46 -42.15
C GLU A 96 -9.53 -17.18 -42.44
N ILE A 97 -9.86 -17.06 -43.73
CA ILE A 97 -11.23 -16.84 -44.19
C ILE A 97 -12.13 -18.02 -43.81
N SER A 98 -11.67 -19.26 -44.04
CA SER A 98 -12.45 -20.46 -43.67
C SER A 98 -12.56 -20.62 -42.16
N SER A 99 -11.55 -20.23 -41.38
CA SER A 99 -11.61 -20.23 -39.91
C SER A 99 -12.67 -19.23 -39.40
N LEU A 100 -12.72 -18.03 -39.98
CA LEU A 100 -13.77 -17.04 -39.67
C LEU A 100 -15.17 -17.53 -40.04
N LEU A 101 -15.32 -18.19 -41.20
CA LEU A 101 -16.59 -18.79 -41.60
C LEU A 101 -17.02 -19.92 -40.65
N ILE A 102 -16.07 -20.73 -40.16
CA ILE A 102 -16.37 -21.78 -39.16
C ILE A 102 -16.84 -21.17 -37.84
N ILE A 103 -16.18 -20.10 -37.36
CA ILE A 103 -16.58 -19.39 -36.13
C ILE A 103 -18.01 -18.87 -36.24
N HIS A 104 -18.33 -18.15 -37.31
CA HIS A 104 -19.68 -17.63 -37.54
C HIS A 104 -20.72 -18.75 -37.68
N LEU A 105 -20.34 -19.94 -38.18
CA LEU A 105 -21.26 -21.06 -38.41
C LEU A 105 -21.67 -21.63 -37.06
N ILE A 106 -20.68 -21.79 -36.20
CA ILE A 106 -20.89 -22.20 -34.83
C ILE A 106 -21.72 -21.14 -34.11
N ASP A 107 -21.40 -19.86 -34.23
CA ASP A 107 -22.14 -18.76 -33.59
C ASP A 107 -23.61 -18.69 -34.05
N SER A 108 -23.89 -18.95 -35.34
CA SER A 108 -25.26 -19.04 -35.85
C SER A 108 -26.04 -20.20 -35.23
N TYR A 109 -25.42 -21.38 -35.10
CA TYR A 109 -26.06 -22.53 -34.44
C TYR A 109 -26.27 -22.28 -32.94
N LEU A 110 -25.32 -21.60 -32.30
CA LEU A 110 -25.42 -21.17 -30.91
C LEU A 110 -26.54 -20.13 -30.69
N GLY A 111 -26.71 -19.19 -31.63
CA GLY A 111 -27.79 -18.19 -31.61
C GLY A 111 -29.19 -18.80 -31.71
N ASP A 112 -29.34 -19.89 -32.47
CA ASP A 112 -30.59 -20.63 -32.63
C ASP A 112 -30.85 -21.64 -31.49
N ASN A 113 -30.00 -21.68 -30.45
CA ASN A 113 -30.01 -22.69 -29.38
C ASN A 113 -29.94 -24.15 -29.89
N ALA A 114 -29.38 -24.38 -31.08
CA ALA A 114 -29.19 -25.70 -31.64
C ALA A 114 -27.94 -26.39 -31.06
N SER A 115 -27.93 -27.73 -31.02
CA SER A 115 -26.75 -28.49 -30.57
C SER A 115 -25.60 -28.40 -31.58
N VAL A 116 -24.37 -28.12 -31.12
CA VAL A 116 -23.21 -28.01 -32.02
C VAL A 116 -22.56 -29.36 -32.34
N ASP A 117 -23.05 -30.47 -31.79
CA ASP A 117 -22.42 -31.79 -31.87
C ASP A 117 -22.35 -32.33 -33.30
N SER A 118 -23.45 -32.25 -34.06
CA SER A 118 -23.54 -32.77 -35.42
C SER A 118 -22.67 -31.96 -36.39
N VAL A 119 -22.72 -30.63 -36.28
CA VAL A 119 -21.90 -29.71 -37.08
C VAL A 119 -20.43 -29.87 -36.73
N SER A 120 -20.07 -29.96 -35.45
CA SER A 120 -18.69 -30.16 -35.01
C SER A 120 -18.12 -31.51 -35.47
N ALA A 121 -18.92 -32.58 -35.45
CA ALA A 121 -18.52 -33.88 -35.99
C ALA A 121 -18.25 -33.80 -37.50
N LYS A 122 -19.13 -33.11 -38.24
CA LYS A 122 -18.97 -32.95 -39.69
C LYS A 122 -17.79 -32.06 -40.06
N LEU A 123 -17.57 -30.96 -39.34
CA LEU A 123 -16.41 -30.08 -39.53
C LEU A 123 -15.09 -30.82 -39.26
N ARG A 124 -15.06 -31.69 -38.26
CA ARG A 124 -13.88 -32.52 -37.94
C ARG A 124 -13.61 -33.59 -39.01
N GLU A 125 -14.66 -34.15 -39.60
CA GLU A 125 -14.56 -35.14 -40.69
C GLU A 125 -14.05 -34.50 -41.98
N VAL A 126 -14.60 -33.34 -42.35
CA VAL A 126 -14.34 -32.68 -43.64
C VAL A 126 -13.11 -31.78 -43.61
N CYS A 127 -12.86 -31.10 -42.48
CA CYS A 127 -11.82 -30.07 -42.34
C CYS A 127 -10.95 -30.23 -41.07
N PRO A 128 -10.27 -31.38 -40.84
CA PRO A 128 -9.53 -31.64 -39.59
C PRO A 128 -8.34 -30.70 -39.35
N ASN A 129 -7.80 -30.07 -40.40
CA ASN A 129 -6.70 -29.11 -40.27
C ASN A 129 -7.18 -27.71 -39.84
N LEU A 130 -8.45 -27.37 -40.09
CA LEU A 130 -9.05 -26.07 -39.76
C LEU A 130 -9.90 -26.11 -38.48
N TYR A 131 -10.49 -27.27 -38.15
CA TYR A 131 -11.32 -27.44 -36.97
C TYR A 131 -10.86 -28.66 -36.17
N ARG A 132 -10.13 -28.40 -35.08
CA ARG A 132 -9.51 -29.42 -34.26
C ARG A 132 -10.46 -29.94 -33.20
N THR A 133 -10.05 -31.01 -32.53
CA THR A 133 -10.78 -31.52 -31.35
C THR A 133 -10.87 -30.45 -30.25
N GLU A 134 -9.82 -29.63 -30.13
CA GLU A 134 -9.72 -28.54 -29.15
C GLU A 134 -10.83 -27.49 -29.41
N ASP A 135 -11.00 -27.06 -30.66
CA ASP A 135 -12.02 -26.09 -31.07
C ASP A 135 -13.44 -26.64 -30.82
N ALA A 136 -13.68 -27.91 -31.13
CA ALA A 136 -14.97 -28.54 -30.91
C ALA A 136 -15.37 -28.63 -29.43
N VAL A 137 -14.42 -28.86 -28.54
CA VAL A 137 -14.68 -28.85 -27.10
C VAL A 137 -14.97 -27.43 -26.63
N CYS A 138 -14.26 -26.41 -27.14
CA CYS A 138 -14.56 -25.01 -26.86
C CYS A 138 -15.97 -24.61 -27.33
N SER A 139 -16.37 -25.01 -28.54
CA SER A 139 -17.73 -24.76 -29.06
C SER A 139 -18.79 -25.47 -28.21
N LYS A 140 -18.50 -26.69 -27.75
CA LYS A 140 -19.40 -27.42 -26.85
C LYS A 140 -19.51 -26.76 -25.47
N ALA A 141 -18.40 -26.28 -24.92
CA ALA A 141 -18.38 -25.53 -23.68
C ALA A 141 -19.20 -24.23 -23.83
N ASN A 142 -19.06 -23.50 -24.94
CA ASN A 142 -19.86 -22.31 -25.23
C ASN A 142 -21.36 -22.62 -25.34
N GLU A 143 -21.75 -23.74 -25.96
CA GLU A 143 -23.15 -24.21 -25.98
C GLU A 143 -23.70 -24.39 -24.56
N ILE A 144 -22.93 -25.02 -23.68
CA ILE A 144 -23.33 -25.26 -22.27
C ILE A 144 -23.39 -23.93 -21.50
N LEU A 145 -22.47 -23.00 -21.74
CA LEU A 145 -22.46 -21.68 -21.11
C LEU A 145 -23.66 -20.82 -21.54
N LEU A 146 -24.05 -20.85 -22.82
CA LEU A 146 -25.27 -20.20 -23.30
C LEU A 146 -26.53 -20.80 -22.66
N LYS A 147 -26.59 -22.11 -22.52
CA LYS A 147 -27.65 -22.80 -21.76
C LYS A 147 -27.68 -22.37 -20.30
N ALA A 148 -26.52 -22.24 -19.65
CA ALA A 148 -26.41 -21.76 -18.28
C ALA A 148 -26.90 -20.30 -18.13
N LYS A 149 -26.62 -19.44 -19.12
CA LYS A 149 -27.07 -18.04 -19.13
C LYS A 149 -28.59 -17.91 -19.23
N ASN A 150 -29.24 -18.82 -19.95
CA ASN A 150 -30.70 -18.85 -20.12
C ASN A 150 -31.42 -19.61 -18.99
N CYS A 151 -30.69 -20.25 -18.08
CA CYS A 151 -31.25 -21.00 -16.95
C CYS A 151 -31.66 -20.06 -15.80
N THR A 152 -32.86 -20.26 -15.26
CA THR A 152 -33.40 -19.49 -14.12
C THR A 152 -33.11 -20.13 -12.77
N ASN A 153 -32.83 -21.45 -12.73
CA ASN A 153 -32.56 -22.19 -11.49
C ASN A 153 -31.05 -22.09 -11.13
N PRO A 154 -30.68 -21.59 -9.94
CA PRO A 154 -29.28 -21.43 -9.54
C PRO A 154 -28.51 -22.74 -9.44
N GLU A 155 -29.12 -23.83 -8.95
CA GLU A 155 -28.43 -25.12 -8.78
C GLU A 155 -28.11 -25.78 -10.13
N GLU A 156 -29.07 -25.72 -11.06
CA GLU A 156 -28.86 -26.23 -12.42
C GLU A 156 -27.86 -25.38 -13.20
N LYS A 157 -27.92 -24.05 -13.03
CA LYS A 157 -26.94 -23.12 -13.61
C LYS A 157 -25.52 -23.48 -13.17
N GLU A 158 -25.31 -23.70 -11.88
CA GLU A 158 -24.01 -24.12 -11.31
C GLU A 158 -23.54 -25.45 -11.91
N CYS A 159 -24.45 -26.43 -12.06
CA CYS A 159 -24.14 -27.73 -12.64
C CYS A 159 -23.70 -27.63 -14.12
N TYR A 160 -24.33 -26.76 -14.90
CA TYR A 160 -23.91 -26.46 -16.27
C TYR A 160 -22.55 -25.77 -16.33
N LEU A 161 -22.29 -24.79 -15.44
CA LEU A 161 -21.02 -24.07 -15.36
C LEU A 161 -19.86 -25.02 -15.01
N GLN A 162 -20.05 -25.90 -14.04
CA GLN A 162 -19.06 -26.92 -13.67
C GLN A 162 -18.82 -27.93 -14.80
N SER A 163 -19.86 -28.31 -15.53
CA SER A 163 -19.74 -29.20 -16.69
C SER A 163 -18.93 -28.55 -17.82
N ALA A 164 -19.18 -27.28 -18.12
CA ALA A 164 -18.39 -26.51 -19.08
C ALA A 164 -16.93 -26.38 -18.65
N LEU A 165 -16.68 -26.10 -17.36
CA LEU A 165 -15.33 -26.04 -16.80
C LEU A 165 -14.58 -27.37 -16.94
N LYS A 166 -15.24 -28.50 -16.69
CA LYS A 166 -14.63 -29.83 -16.84
C LYS A 166 -14.14 -30.07 -18.28
N LEU A 167 -14.97 -29.74 -19.27
CA LEU A 167 -14.62 -29.85 -20.68
C LEU A 167 -13.43 -28.95 -21.06
N CYS A 168 -13.43 -27.70 -20.59
CA CYS A 168 -12.30 -26.79 -20.81
C CYS A 168 -11.01 -27.30 -20.17
N LYS A 169 -11.10 -27.87 -18.95
CA LYS A 169 -9.95 -28.49 -18.27
C LYS A 169 -9.41 -29.70 -19.02
N GLU A 170 -10.21 -30.49 -19.73
CA GLU A 170 -9.71 -31.63 -20.50
C GLU A 170 -8.76 -31.21 -21.64
N VAL A 171 -9.01 -30.04 -22.24
CA VAL A 171 -8.30 -29.53 -23.43
C VAL A 171 -7.15 -28.57 -23.10
N ALA A 172 -7.06 -28.11 -21.86
CA ALA A 172 -5.94 -27.28 -21.39
C ALA A 172 -4.58 -27.96 -21.68
N PRO A 173 -3.56 -27.24 -22.20
CA PRO A 173 -3.48 -25.77 -22.34
C PRO A 173 -3.74 -25.22 -23.75
N ARG A 174 -4.12 -26.05 -24.73
CA ARG A 174 -4.25 -25.65 -26.14
C ARG A 174 -5.61 -25.01 -26.46
N LEU A 175 -6.09 -24.17 -25.56
CA LEU A 175 -7.37 -23.48 -25.66
C LEU A 175 -7.15 -21.97 -25.75
N ASN A 176 -8.07 -21.26 -26.40
CA ASN A 176 -8.08 -19.80 -26.37
C ASN A 176 -8.60 -19.32 -25.00
N LEU A 177 -7.67 -19.14 -24.05
CA LEU A 177 -8.01 -18.86 -22.66
C LEU A 177 -8.79 -17.55 -22.51
N SER A 178 -8.41 -16.51 -23.25
CA SER A 178 -9.07 -15.21 -23.16
C SER A 178 -10.55 -15.28 -23.54
N ALA A 179 -10.88 -15.93 -24.66
CA ALA A 179 -12.27 -16.07 -25.09
C ALA A 179 -13.12 -16.85 -24.07
N VAL A 180 -12.59 -17.96 -23.55
CA VAL A 180 -13.30 -18.82 -22.58
C VAL A 180 -13.48 -18.09 -21.24
N CYS A 181 -12.45 -17.40 -20.75
CA CYS A 181 -12.51 -16.60 -19.52
C CYS A 181 -13.56 -15.48 -19.64
N GLN A 182 -13.63 -14.79 -20.79
CA GLN A 182 -14.66 -13.77 -21.03
C GLN A 182 -16.08 -14.34 -20.97
N GLN A 183 -16.30 -15.54 -21.50
CA GLN A 183 -17.62 -16.20 -21.42
C GLN A 183 -17.99 -16.61 -19.99
N PHE A 184 -17.03 -17.12 -19.21
CA PHE A 184 -17.24 -17.42 -17.79
C PHE A 184 -17.53 -16.15 -16.97
N VAL A 185 -16.81 -15.04 -17.24
CA VAL A 185 -17.08 -13.73 -16.63
C VAL A 185 -18.48 -13.23 -16.98
N ALA A 186 -18.92 -13.36 -18.24
CA ALA A 186 -20.27 -12.99 -18.67
C ALA A 186 -21.36 -13.81 -17.97
N CYS A 187 -21.06 -15.03 -17.51
CA CYS A 187 -21.97 -15.88 -16.73
C CYS A 187 -21.87 -15.67 -15.20
N GLN A 188 -20.99 -14.78 -14.74
CA GLN A 188 -20.62 -14.53 -13.34
C GLN A 188 -19.97 -15.73 -12.63
N PHE A 189 -19.27 -16.60 -13.37
CA PHE A 189 -18.60 -17.79 -12.84
C PHE A 189 -17.10 -17.56 -12.66
N TYR A 190 -16.73 -16.81 -11.62
CA TYR A 190 -15.36 -16.34 -11.42
C TYR A 190 -14.42 -17.40 -10.81
N THR A 191 -14.95 -18.27 -9.94
CA THR A 191 -14.22 -19.41 -9.37
C THR A 191 -13.74 -20.37 -10.46
N GLY A 192 -14.56 -20.61 -11.47
CA GLY A 192 -14.16 -21.41 -12.64
C GLY A 192 -13.03 -20.81 -13.46
N VAL A 193 -12.95 -19.47 -13.55
CA VAL A 193 -11.82 -18.79 -14.22
C VAL A 193 -10.52 -19.03 -13.45
N LEU A 194 -10.54 -18.89 -12.12
CA LEU A 194 -9.40 -19.19 -11.26
C LEU A 194 -8.92 -20.63 -11.44
N GLU A 195 -9.82 -21.60 -11.33
CA GLU A 195 -9.48 -23.02 -11.46
C GLU A 195 -8.96 -23.38 -12.86
N LEU A 196 -9.53 -22.78 -13.91
CA LEU A 196 -9.06 -22.99 -15.28
C LEU A 196 -7.65 -22.43 -15.48
N CYS A 197 -7.38 -21.21 -14.99
CA CYS A 197 -6.06 -20.58 -15.07
C CYS A 197 -5.00 -21.39 -14.30
N ILE A 198 -5.32 -21.89 -13.10
CA ILE A 198 -4.42 -22.77 -12.33
C ILE A 198 -4.14 -24.06 -13.12
N CYS A 199 -5.19 -24.73 -13.63
CA CYS A 199 -5.03 -25.97 -14.39
C CYS A 199 -4.20 -25.77 -15.68
N CYS A 200 -4.43 -24.67 -16.40
CA CYS A 200 -3.63 -24.31 -17.57
C CYS A 200 -2.16 -24.08 -17.19
N ALA A 201 -1.89 -23.36 -16.10
CA ALA A 201 -0.53 -23.07 -15.64
C ALA A 201 0.24 -24.33 -15.21
N GLU A 202 -0.43 -25.27 -14.54
CA GLU A 202 0.14 -26.56 -14.14
C GLU A 202 0.46 -27.45 -15.34
N ARG A 203 -0.38 -27.44 -16.39
CA ARG A 203 -0.15 -28.24 -17.60
C ARG A 203 0.89 -27.66 -18.55
N ILE A 204 1.03 -26.33 -18.59
CA ILE A 204 2.10 -25.68 -19.38
C ILE A 204 3.47 -25.90 -18.74
N ASP A 205 3.54 -25.92 -17.41
CA ASP A 205 4.77 -26.16 -16.67
C ASP A 205 4.58 -27.25 -15.59
N PRO A 206 4.62 -28.54 -15.97
CA PRO A 206 4.45 -29.65 -15.04
C PRO A 206 5.61 -29.80 -14.05
N ASN A 207 6.79 -29.31 -14.41
CA ASN A 207 8.01 -29.41 -13.58
C ASN A 207 8.14 -28.25 -12.59
N ASN A 208 7.20 -27.29 -12.59
CA ASN A 208 7.26 -26.07 -11.78
C ASN A 208 8.58 -25.28 -11.95
N ALA A 209 9.14 -25.29 -13.16
CA ALA A 209 10.35 -24.54 -13.49
C ALA A 209 10.17 -23.04 -13.22
N ALA A 210 8.97 -22.49 -13.45
CA ALA A 210 8.63 -21.11 -13.15
C ALA A 210 8.71 -20.79 -11.65
N SER A 211 8.32 -21.72 -10.77
CA SER A 211 8.40 -21.52 -9.32
C SER A 211 9.84 -21.57 -8.83
N HIS A 212 10.67 -22.45 -9.38
CA HIS A 212 12.10 -22.51 -9.07
C HIS A 212 12.83 -21.23 -9.51
N TYR A 213 12.56 -20.78 -10.74
CA TYR A 213 13.06 -19.51 -11.27
C TYR A 213 12.68 -18.33 -10.38
N TYR A 214 11.41 -18.28 -9.96
CA TYR A 214 10.89 -17.26 -9.07
C TYR A 214 11.55 -17.32 -7.68
N LYS A 215 11.77 -18.50 -7.10
CA LYS A 215 12.41 -18.63 -5.77
C LYS A 215 13.88 -18.22 -5.77
N ASN A 216 14.58 -18.45 -6.87
CA ASN A 216 16.01 -18.16 -7.00
C ASN A 216 16.32 -16.71 -7.44
N ASN A 217 15.36 -15.79 -7.32
CA ASN A 217 15.48 -14.38 -7.69
C ASN A 217 15.80 -14.15 -9.18
N GLU A 218 15.13 -14.88 -10.07
CA GLU A 218 15.13 -14.63 -11.51
C GLU A 218 16.55 -14.64 -12.13
N PRO A 219 17.32 -15.74 -11.99
CA PRO A 219 18.68 -15.81 -12.49
C PRO A 219 18.70 -15.72 -14.01
N ILE A 220 19.50 -14.80 -14.55
CA ILE A 220 19.61 -14.53 -16.00
C ILE A 220 20.06 -15.77 -16.80
N GLU A 221 20.73 -16.71 -16.14
CA GLU A 221 21.22 -17.97 -16.73
C GLU A 221 20.10 -19.00 -16.98
N ASP A 222 18.98 -18.93 -16.25
CA ASP A 222 17.88 -19.89 -16.34
C ASP A 222 16.82 -19.44 -17.36
N GLN A 223 17.16 -19.59 -18.64
CA GLN A 223 16.27 -19.25 -19.76
C GLN A 223 15.02 -20.13 -19.80
N GLU A 224 15.12 -21.39 -19.37
CA GLU A 224 14.00 -22.33 -19.34
C GLU A 224 12.97 -21.91 -18.28
N GLY A 225 13.44 -21.57 -17.08
CA GLY A 225 12.62 -21.01 -16.01
C GLY A 225 11.96 -19.68 -16.37
N ASN A 226 12.68 -18.78 -17.04
CA ASN A 226 12.13 -17.50 -17.51
C ASN A 226 11.00 -17.71 -18.54
N LEU A 227 11.19 -18.59 -19.52
CA LEU A 227 10.15 -18.91 -20.51
C LEU A 227 8.92 -19.55 -19.86
N ALA A 228 9.11 -20.43 -18.86
CA ALA A 228 7.99 -21.01 -18.10
C ALA A 228 7.25 -19.93 -17.29
N PHE A 229 7.97 -19.02 -16.64
CA PHE A 229 7.40 -17.91 -15.88
C PHE A 229 6.61 -16.92 -16.76
N ALA A 230 7.14 -16.56 -17.93
CA ALA A 230 6.45 -15.72 -18.90
C ALA A 230 5.12 -16.34 -19.35
N LYS A 231 5.13 -17.63 -19.70
CA LYS A 231 3.90 -18.35 -20.12
C LYS A 231 2.85 -18.44 -19.00
N ARG A 232 3.27 -18.69 -17.75
CA ARG A 232 2.36 -18.67 -16.60
C ARG A 232 1.81 -17.27 -16.34
N SER A 233 2.64 -16.23 -16.49
CA SER A 233 2.21 -14.84 -16.35
C SER A 233 1.17 -14.44 -17.40
N GLU A 234 1.31 -14.90 -18.64
CA GLU A 234 0.29 -14.69 -19.69
C GLU A 234 -1.06 -15.32 -19.30
N ILE A 235 -1.05 -16.52 -18.71
CA ILE A 235 -2.28 -17.17 -18.21
C ILE A 235 -2.91 -16.35 -17.07
N TYR A 236 -2.10 -15.94 -16.09
CA TYR A 236 -2.59 -15.16 -14.95
C TYR A 236 -3.03 -13.75 -15.33
N LYS A 237 -2.56 -13.22 -16.47
CA LYS A 237 -3.05 -11.95 -17.01
C LYS A 237 -4.56 -11.99 -17.30
N GLU A 238 -5.07 -13.10 -17.82
CA GLU A 238 -6.52 -13.28 -18.03
C GLU A 238 -7.29 -13.27 -16.69
N PHE A 239 -6.71 -13.86 -15.64
CA PHE A 239 -7.26 -13.79 -14.29
C PHE A 239 -7.27 -12.35 -13.74
N THR A 240 -6.17 -11.60 -13.87
CA THR A 240 -6.12 -10.18 -13.46
C THR A 240 -7.09 -9.30 -14.27
N THR A 241 -7.33 -9.63 -15.54
CA THR A 241 -8.32 -8.94 -16.38
C THR A 241 -9.74 -9.15 -15.86
N MET A 242 -10.04 -10.36 -15.36
CA MET A 242 -11.30 -10.65 -14.68
C MET A 242 -11.43 -9.89 -13.35
N LEU A 243 -10.35 -9.82 -12.56
CA LEU A 243 -10.30 -9.00 -11.34
C LEU A 243 -10.52 -7.52 -11.64
N ASP A 244 -9.97 -6.98 -12.73
CA ASP A 244 -10.19 -5.60 -13.16
C ASP A 244 -11.66 -5.34 -13.46
N HIS A 245 -12.32 -6.25 -14.18
CA HIS A 245 -13.75 -6.13 -14.45
C HIS A 245 -14.57 -6.10 -13.15
N LEU A 246 -14.27 -6.98 -12.20
CA LEU A 246 -14.91 -6.99 -10.87
C LEU A 246 -14.61 -5.72 -10.06
N TYR A 247 -13.37 -5.24 -10.10
CA TYR A 247 -12.95 -4.02 -9.42
C TYR A 247 -13.70 -2.79 -9.96
N HIS A 248 -13.77 -2.63 -11.28
CA HIS A 248 -14.54 -1.56 -11.90
C HIS A 248 -16.04 -1.65 -11.57
N GLN A 249 -16.62 -2.85 -11.55
CA GLN A 249 -18.00 -3.05 -11.10
C GLN A 249 -18.19 -2.60 -9.64
N SER A 250 -17.26 -2.96 -8.76
CA SER A 250 -17.31 -2.59 -7.34
C SER A 250 -17.23 -1.08 -7.10
N ILE A 251 -16.45 -0.34 -7.91
CA ILE A 251 -16.31 1.12 -7.83
C ILE A 251 -17.47 1.84 -8.50
N SER A 252 -18.10 1.25 -9.52
CA SER A 252 -19.26 1.83 -10.20
C SER A 252 -20.57 1.72 -9.40
N ASN A 253 -20.59 0.90 -8.33
CA ASN A 253 -21.77 0.65 -7.50
C ASN A 253 -21.90 1.44 -6.16
N PRO A 254 -21.42 2.70 -6.01
CA PRO A 254 -21.88 3.57 -4.93
C PRO A 254 -22.98 4.50 -5.45
N LEU A 255 -24.24 4.19 -5.14
CA LEU A 255 -25.32 5.16 -4.93
C LEU A 255 -25.49 6.29 -5.97
N THR A 256 -25.87 5.97 -7.21
CA THR A 256 -26.60 6.94 -8.04
C THR A 256 -27.95 6.38 -8.49
N PRO A 257 -29.08 6.83 -7.93
CA PRO A 257 -30.37 6.54 -8.53
C PRO A 257 -30.41 7.29 -9.86
N THR A 258 -30.24 6.58 -10.97
CA THR A 258 -30.48 7.16 -12.28
C THR A 258 -31.96 7.54 -12.34
N ILE A 259 -32.24 8.85 -12.24
CA ILE A 259 -33.58 9.40 -12.48
C ILE A 259 -34.01 8.92 -13.87
N PRO A 260 -35.08 8.13 -14.01
CA PRO A 260 -35.54 7.71 -15.33
C PRO A 260 -36.00 8.97 -16.07
N SER A 261 -35.45 9.22 -17.26
CA SER A 261 -35.76 10.41 -18.08
C SER A 261 -37.17 10.38 -18.69
N LYS A 262 -38.09 9.56 -18.17
CA LYS A 262 -39.52 9.55 -18.55
C LYS A 262 -40.40 9.29 -17.32
N PRO A 263 -41.44 10.12 -17.08
CA PRO A 263 -42.44 9.82 -16.07
C PRO A 263 -43.34 8.69 -16.59
N GLY A 264 -43.24 7.52 -15.98
CA GLY A 264 -44.12 6.38 -16.19
C GLY A 264 -44.39 5.68 -14.85
N PRO A 265 -45.55 5.03 -14.67
CA PRO A 265 -45.90 4.41 -13.41
C PRO A 265 -44.94 3.26 -13.09
N PRO A 266 -44.65 3.00 -11.79
CA PRO A 266 -43.64 2.03 -11.40
C PRO A 266 -44.06 0.61 -11.76
N LEU A 267 -43.26 -0.07 -12.58
CA LEU A 267 -43.33 -1.53 -12.74
C LEU A 267 -42.74 -2.17 -11.48
N GLN A 268 -43.62 -2.69 -10.62
CA GLN A 268 -43.24 -3.57 -9.52
C GLN A 268 -42.68 -4.88 -10.10
N THR A 269 -41.36 -4.98 -10.21
CA THR A 269 -40.67 -6.27 -10.21
C THR A 269 -39.56 -6.18 -9.17
N ALA A 270 -39.96 -6.33 -7.91
CA ALA A 270 -39.03 -6.61 -6.82
C ALA A 270 -38.66 -8.10 -6.90
N SER A 271 -37.72 -8.45 -7.77
CA SER A 271 -36.90 -9.65 -7.57
C SER A 271 -35.86 -9.31 -6.51
N THR A 272 -36.17 -9.63 -5.26
CA THR A 272 -35.19 -9.75 -4.17
C THR A 272 -34.24 -10.92 -4.46
N ALA A 273 -33.35 -10.76 -5.43
CA ALA A 273 -32.08 -11.48 -5.40
C ALA A 273 -31.16 -10.68 -4.49
N THR A 274 -30.71 -11.26 -3.39
CA THR A 274 -29.61 -10.73 -2.58
C THR A 274 -28.38 -10.69 -3.47
N VAL A 275 -28.18 -9.58 -4.20
CA VAL A 275 -26.96 -9.35 -4.97
C VAL A 275 -25.87 -9.15 -3.94
N THR A 276 -25.05 -10.19 -3.73
CA THR A 276 -23.80 -10.05 -2.99
C THR A 276 -23.02 -8.91 -3.66
N PRO A 277 -22.65 -7.86 -2.90
CA PRO A 277 -21.96 -6.72 -3.48
C PRO A 277 -20.69 -7.21 -4.19
N ALA A 278 -20.42 -6.69 -5.38
CA ALA A 278 -19.27 -7.09 -6.20
C ALA A 278 -17.93 -7.04 -5.45
N LYS A 279 -17.85 -6.23 -4.38
CA LYS A 279 -16.72 -6.14 -3.47
C LYS A 279 -16.52 -7.42 -2.62
N GLU A 280 -17.59 -8.03 -2.11
CA GLU A 280 -17.50 -9.28 -1.33
C GLU A 280 -17.05 -10.43 -2.23
N ILE A 281 -17.60 -10.51 -3.43
CA ILE A 281 -17.20 -11.49 -4.45
C ILE A 281 -15.72 -11.32 -4.81
N LEU A 282 -15.25 -10.08 -5.00
CA LEU A 282 -13.84 -9.79 -5.25
C LEU A 282 -12.94 -10.27 -4.11
N HIS A 283 -13.34 -10.03 -2.85
CA HIS A 283 -12.57 -10.46 -1.67
C HIS A 283 -12.52 -11.98 -1.52
N GLU A 284 -13.63 -12.66 -1.78
CA GLU A 284 -13.71 -14.13 -1.76
C GLU A 284 -12.80 -14.76 -2.82
N ILE A 285 -12.86 -14.26 -4.07
CA ILE A 285 -12.02 -14.79 -5.16
C ILE A 285 -10.53 -14.53 -4.90
N ILE A 286 -10.16 -13.35 -4.38
CA ILE A 286 -8.77 -13.07 -4.01
C ILE A 286 -8.34 -14.00 -2.87
N HIS A 287 -9.19 -14.21 -1.87
CA HIS A 287 -8.90 -15.12 -0.77
C HIS A 287 -8.65 -16.54 -1.29
N ASP A 288 -9.54 -17.07 -2.12
CA ASP A 288 -9.42 -18.41 -2.72
C ASP A 288 -8.15 -18.54 -3.57
N ALA A 289 -7.83 -17.51 -4.35
CA ALA A 289 -6.63 -17.49 -5.17
C ALA A 289 -5.35 -17.48 -4.32
N LEU A 290 -5.38 -16.87 -3.13
CA LEU A 290 -4.26 -16.82 -2.18
C LEU A 290 -4.14 -18.09 -1.30
N GLN A 291 -5.16 -18.96 -1.29
CA GLN A 291 -5.06 -20.30 -0.68
C GLN A 291 -4.39 -21.32 -1.61
N ALA A 292 -4.31 -21.03 -2.92
CA ALA A 292 -3.66 -21.93 -3.86
C ALA A 292 -2.14 -22.01 -3.58
N PRO A 293 -1.48 -23.18 -3.66
CA PRO A 293 -0.04 -23.32 -3.41
C PRO A 293 0.79 -22.82 -4.61
N CYS A 294 0.52 -21.62 -5.12
CA CYS A 294 1.12 -21.09 -6.34
C CYS A 294 1.68 -19.67 -6.14
N GLU A 295 2.96 -19.59 -5.75
CA GLU A 295 3.63 -18.30 -5.51
C GLU A 295 3.65 -17.38 -6.74
N THR A 296 3.72 -17.94 -7.96
CA THR A 296 3.68 -17.17 -9.22
C THR A 296 2.31 -16.53 -9.46
N LEU A 297 1.22 -17.18 -9.04
CA LEU A 297 -0.11 -16.57 -9.07
C LEU A 297 -0.21 -15.46 -8.01
N HIS A 298 0.29 -15.72 -6.81
CA HIS A 298 0.29 -14.74 -5.73
C HIS A 298 1.04 -13.47 -6.13
N SER A 299 2.20 -13.59 -6.79
CA SER A 299 2.94 -12.43 -7.28
C SER A 299 2.13 -11.57 -8.25
N CYS A 300 1.42 -12.17 -9.21
CA CYS A 300 0.58 -11.42 -10.14
C CYS A 300 -0.57 -10.69 -9.43
N ILE A 301 -1.20 -11.34 -8.45
CA ILE A 301 -2.27 -10.72 -7.66
C ILE A 301 -1.73 -9.57 -6.81
N TYR A 302 -0.59 -9.75 -6.15
CA TYR A 302 0.02 -8.68 -5.35
C TYR A 302 0.44 -7.50 -6.20
N THR A 303 1.02 -7.71 -7.38
CA THR A 303 1.33 -6.64 -8.34
C THR A 303 0.06 -5.87 -8.70
N TRP A 304 -0.99 -6.60 -9.09
CA TRP A 304 -2.29 -6.00 -9.44
C TRP A 304 -2.89 -5.19 -8.28
N MET A 305 -2.89 -5.71 -7.05
CA MET A 305 -3.42 -5.00 -5.88
C MET A 305 -2.63 -3.71 -5.56
N ILE A 306 -1.31 -3.73 -5.73
CA ILE A 306 -0.45 -2.56 -5.54
C ILE A 306 -0.72 -1.51 -6.61
N GLU A 307 -0.80 -1.90 -7.89
CA GLU A 307 -1.10 -1.00 -9.02
C GLU A 307 -2.48 -0.33 -8.88
N ARG A 308 -3.46 -1.03 -8.29
CA ARG A 308 -4.81 -0.50 -8.03
C ARG A 308 -4.93 0.28 -6.71
N GLY A 309 -3.87 0.37 -5.91
CA GLY A 309 -3.86 1.10 -4.63
C GLY A 309 -4.59 0.39 -3.49
N LEU A 310 -4.83 -0.92 -3.59
CA LEU A 310 -5.56 -1.74 -2.61
C LEU A 310 -4.68 -2.18 -1.42
N HIS A 311 -3.88 -1.27 -0.87
CA HIS A 311 -2.89 -1.57 0.17
C HIS A 311 -3.50 -2.17 1.44
N GLY A 312 -4.62 -1.61 1.91
CA GLY A 312 -5.29 -2.10 3.12
C GLY A 312 -5.88 -3.50 2.96
N GLU A 313 -6.40 -3.82 1.77
CA GLU A 313 -6.97 -5.13 1.46
C GLU A 313 -5.87 -6.18 1.26
N LEU A 314 -4.74 -5.80 0.65
CA LEU A 314 -3.55 -6.64 0.50
C LEU A 314 -3.03 -7.11 1.87
N ILE A 315 -2.97 -6.20 2.85
CA ILE A 315 -2.52 -6.51 4.21
C ILE A 315 -3.59 -7.32 4.97
N ALA A 316 -4.87 -7.11 4.69
CA ALA A 316 -5.95 -7.86 5.32
C ALA A 316 -6.00 -9.33 4.87
N LEU A 317 -5.74 -9.59 3.59
CA LEU A 317 -5.73 -10.92 2.95
C LEU A 317 -4.32 -11.54 2.90
N ALA A 318 -3.43 -11.07 3.77
CA ALA A 318 -2.05 -11.49 3.86
C ALA A 318 -1.87 -13.03 3.89
N ALA A 319 -1.26 -13.57 2.83
CA ALA A 319 -0.77 -14.95 2.81
C ALA A 319 0.74 -14.99 3.15
N PRO A 320 1.29 -16.13 3.62
CA PRO A 320 2.71 -16.24 3.99
C PRO A 320 3.70 -15.85 2.88
N SER A 321 3.32 -16.04 1.61
CA SER A 321 4.11 -15.64 0.43
C SER A 321 4.27 -14.12 0.27
N LEU A 322 3.41 -13.31 0.90
CA LEU A 322 3.43 -11.85 0.76
C LEU A 322 4.73 -11.23 1.28
N GLU A 323 5.29 -11.76 2.36
CA GLU A 323 6.57 -11.29 2.92
C GLU A 323 7.71 -11.41 1.90
N THR A 324 7.81 -12.56 1.25
CA THR A 324 8.85 -12.84 0.25
C THR A 324 8.70 -11.93 -0.97
N TYR A 325 7.46 -11.69 -1.40
CA TYR A 325 7.14 -10.79 -2.50
C TYR A 325 7.48 -9.33 -2.18
N LEU A 326 7.04 -8.81 -1.03
CA LEU A 326 7.26 -7.40 -0.64
C LEU A 326 8.74 -7.08 -0.43
N ASN A 327 9.51 -8.04 0.09
CA ASN A 327 10.96 -7.90 0.22
C ASN A 327 11.64 -7.81 -1.15
N ARG A 328 11.16 -8.56 -2.15
CA ARG A 328 11.69 -8.53 -3.52
C ARG A 328 11.36 -7.24 -4.27
N VAL A 329 10.10 -6.78 -4.19
CA VAL A 329 9.66 -5.53 -4.83
C VAL A 329 10.23 -4.29 -4.11
N ASN A 330 10.93 -4.50 -2.99
CA ASN A 330 11.49 -3.45 -2.16
C ASN A 330 10.44 -2.39 -1.81
N ALA A 331 9.30 -2.87 -1.26
CA ALA A 331 8.19 -2.04 -0.81
C ALA A 331 8.14 -1.99 0.74
N PRO A 332 9.11 -1.33 1.40
CA PRO A 332 9.24 -1.32 2.86
C PRO A 332 8.01 -0.71 3.56
N GLU A 333 7.31 0.23 2.92
CA GLU A 333 6.09 0.86 3.45
C GLU A 333 4.95 -0.13 3.67
N LEU A 334 4.76 -1.08 2.76
CA LEU A 334 3.74 -2.12 2.89
C LEU A 334 4.22 -3.24 3.82
N LEU A 335 5.53 -3.49 3.83
CA LEU A 335 6.13 -4.56 4.61
C LEU A 335 6.02 -4.31 6.13
N TRP A 336 6.26 -3.08 6.60
CA TRP A 336 6.10 -2.79 8.03
C TRP A 336 4.64 -2.88 8.47
N GLN A 337 3.69 -2.48 7.62
CA GLN A 337 2.25 -2.59 7.91
C GLN A 337 1.79 -4.05 7.96
N PHE A 338 2.33 -4.89 7.08
CA PHE A 338 2.12 -6.34 7.12
C PHE A 338 2.63 -6.95 8.44
N TYR A 339 3.85 -6.61 8.86
CA TYR A 339 4.39 -7.12 10.12
C TYR A 339 3.63 -6.63 11.34
N GLU A 340 3.16 -5.39 11.34
CA GLU A 340 2.31 -4.86 12.40
C GLU A 340 0.99 -5.66 12.51
N ARG A 341 0.34 -5.94 11.38
CA ARG A 341 -0.89 -6.73 11.34
C ARG A 341 -0.69 -8.17 11.81
N ASN A 342 0.44 -8.77 11.44
CA ASN A 342 0.80 -10.14 11.83
C ASN A 342 1.41 -10.24 13.23
N LYS A 343 1.37 -9.16 14.02
CA LYS A 343 1.90 -9.06 15.39
C LYS A 343 3.42 -9.28 15.50
N ASN A 344 4.15 -9.20 14.40
CA ASN A 344 5.61 -9.22 14.40
C ASN A 344 6.16 -7.79 14.54
N HIS A 345 5.91 -7.19 15.71
CA HIS A 345 6.21 -5.78 15.94
C HIS A 345 7.71 -5.45 15.92
N ALA A 346 8.57 -6.41 16.27
CA ALA A 346 10.03 -6.23 16.21
C ALA A 346 10.55 -6.12 14.78
N ALA A 347 10.04 -6.92 13.84
CA ALA A 347 10.40 -6.81 12.43
C ALA A 347 9.88 -5.50 11.81
N ALA A 348 8.65 -5.09 12.16
CA ALA A 348 8.09 -3.81 11.75
C ALA A 348 8.96 -2.63 12.20
N ALA A 349 9.37 -2.62 13.48
CA ALA A 349 10.20 -1.55 14.05
C ALA A 349 11.58 -1.45 13.36
N LYS A 350 12.20 -2.57 12.99
CA LYS A 350 13.47 -2.58 12.24
C LYS A 350 13.33 -1.94 10.85
N ILE A 351 12.23 -2.21 10.15
CA ILE A 351 11.99 -1.61 8.83
C ILE A 351 11.73 -0.11 8.99
N LEU A 352 10.91 0.28 9.97
CA LEU A 352 10.66 1.70 10.26
C LEU A 352 11.94 2.46 10.62
N ASP A 353 12.86 1.85 11.38
CA ASP A 353 14.19 2.42 11.66
C ASP A 353 15.02 2.59 10.38
N SER A 354 15.03 1.58 9.51
CA SER A 354 15.75 1.63 8.23
C SER A 354 15.18 2.71 7.29
N LEU A 355 13.86 2.91 7.30
CA LEU A 355 13.16 3.96 6.55
C LEU A 355 13.50 5.35 7.09
N ALA A 356 13.47 5.52 8.42
CA ALA A 356 13.82 6.77 9.06
C ALA A 356 15.31 7.15 8.87
N SER A 357 16.19 6.15 8.82
CA SER A 357 17.64 6.32 8.65
C SER A 357 18.09 6.46 7.19
N LYS A 358 17.22 6.21 6.20
CA LYS A 358 17.56 6.31 4.76
C LYS A 358 18.02 7.73 4.43
N VAL A 359 19.18 7.87 3.79
CA VAL A 359 19.69 9.19 3.35
C VAL A 359 19.01 9.58 2.03
N GLY A 360 18.49 10.81 1.97
CA GLY A 360 17.82 11.35 0.79
C GLY A 360 16.73 12.36 1.13
N SER A 361 16.35 13.19 0.16
CA SER A 361 15.30 14.20 0.28
C SER A 361 13.89 13.68 -0.05
N GLU A 362 13.74 12.38 -0.33
CA GLU A 362 12.44 11.76 -0.65
C GLU A 362 11.48 11.76 0.55
N ILE A 363 12.02 11.67 1.77
CA ILE A 363 11.25 11.54 3.01
C ILE A 363 11.48 12.79 3.87
N SER A 364 10.40 13.51 4.18
CA SER A 364 10.46 14.67 5.07
C SER A 364 10.85 14.27 6.49
N LEU A 365 11.47 15.20 7.22
CA LEU A 365 11.83 14.98 8.62
C LEU A 365 10.62 14.64 9.49
N SER A 366 9.48 15.30 9.26
CA SER A 366 8.22 15.00 9.94
C SER A 366 7.78 13.54 9.76
N LYS A 367 7.95 12.98 8.56
CA LYS A 367 7.62 11.58 8.28
C LYS A 367 8.62 10.62 8.93
N ARG A 368 9.91 10.97 9.00
CA ARG A 368 10.93 10.20 9.75
C ARG A 368 10.61 10.15 11.24
N VAL A 369 10.20 11.28 11.83
CA VAL A 369 9.75 11.35 13.23
C VAL A 369 8.53 10.45 13.44
N GLU A 370 7.57 10.45 12.51
CA GLU A 370 6.41 9.55 12.54
C GLU A 370 6.83 8.07 12.50
N TYR A 371 7.76 7.69 11.62
CA TYR A 371 8.27 6.32 11.54
C TYR A 371 8.97 5.88 12.83
N LEU A 372 9.83 6.73 13.40
CA LEU A 372 10.50 6.44 14.67
C LEU A 372 9.50 6.34 15.83
N ALA A 373 8.54 7.26 15.91
CA ALA A 373 7.49 7.20 16.92
C ALA A 373 6.65 5.92 16.80
N ARG A 374 6.33 5.52 15.57
CA ARG A 374 5.62 4.26 15.29
C ARG A 374 6.46 3.04 15.66
N ALA A 375 7.76 3.06 15.37
CA ALA A 375 8.69 1.99 15.73
C ALA A 375 8.76 1.79 17.25
N VAL A 376 8.84 2.88 18.03
CA VAL A 376 8.80 2.85 19.50
C VAL A 376 7.48 2.26 20.01
N VAL A 377 6.34 2.66 19.44
CA VAL A 377 5.03 2.09 19.80
C VAL A 377 4.96 0.60 19.50
N CYS A 378 5.44 0.15 18.33
CA CYS A 378 5.53 -1.26 17.99
C CYS A 378 6.38 -2.03 19.02
N MET A 379 7.54 -1.50 19.40
CA MET A 379 8.44 -2.15 20.36
C MET A 379 7.90 -2.21 21.79
N ARG A 380 7.00 -1.29 22.17
CA ARG A 380 6.33 -1.28 23.48
C ARG A 380 5.10 -2.21 23.56
N SER A 381 4.73 -2.88 22.47
CA SER A 381 3.61 -3.82 22.47
C SER A 381 3.89 -5.06 23.34
N ASP A 382 2.83 -5.65 23.93
CA ASP A 382 2.93 -6.71 24.96
C ASP A 382 3.67 -8.00 24.51
N GLN A 383 3.91 -8.19 23.20
CA GLN A 383 4.53 -9.41 22.66
C GLN A 383 6.04 -9.30 22.43
N THR A 384 6.62 -8.08 22.42
CA THR A 384 8.05 -7.85 22.18
C THR A 384 8.90 -7.86 23.46
N GLY A 385 8.29 -7.98 24.64
CA GLY A 385 8.87 -7.61 25.94
C GLY A 385 9.84 -8.57 26.64
N TYR A 386 10.23 -9.71 26.06
CA TYR A 386 10.99 -10.73 26.82
C TYR A 386 12.49 -10.84 26.50
N ALA A 387 12.99 -10.14 25.48
CA ALA A 387 14.38 -10.30 25.05
C ALA A 387 15.25 -9.06 25.35
N PRO A 388 16.41 -9.22 26.04
CA PRO A 388 17.29 -8.09 26.39
C PRO A 388 17.76 -7.27 25.18
N TYR A 389 18.03 -7.91 24.04
CA TYR A 389 18.46 -7.21 22.82
C TYR A 389 17.36 -6.30 22.24
N LEU A 390 16.08 -6.63 22.44
CA LEU A 390 14.96 -5.79 22.03
C LEU A 390 14.84 -4.55 22.93
N GLY A 391 15.22 -4.66 24.21
CA GLY A 391 15.28 -3.52 25.13
C GLY A 391 16.38 -2.53 24.75
N VAL A 392 17.55 -3.02 24.33
CA VAL A 392 18.63 -2.16 23.80
C VAL A 392 18.16 -1.44 22.54
N PHE A 393 17.56 -2.17 21.60
CA PHE A 393 17.03 -1.58 20.37
C PHE A 393 15.91 -0.55 20.63
N LEU A 394 15.01 -0.81 21.61
CA LEU A 394 14.00 0.17 22.00
C LEU A 394 14.64 1.48 22.49
N ARG A 395 15.68 1.39 23.33
CA ARG A 395 16.39 2.58 23.81
C ARG A 395 17.08 3.33 22.68
N GLU A 396 17.72 2.62 21.76
CA GLU A 396 18.30 3.23 20.55
C GLU A 396 17.25 3.98 19.71
N LEU A 397 16.03 3.45 19.59
CA LEU A 397 14.93 4.11 18.89
C LEU A 397 14.40 5.34 19.65
N GLU A 398 14.33 5.27 20.98
CA GLU A 398 13.94 6.40 21.84
C GLU A 398 14.95 7.55 21.71
N ASP A 399 16.24 7.23 21.83
CA ASP A 399 17.33 8.20 21.67
C ASP A 399 17.28 8.84 20.26
N LYS A 400 17.14 8.04 19.20
CA LYS A 400 16.96 8.55 17.82
C LYS A 400 15.73 9.44 17.66
N LEU A 401 14.61 9.09 18.30
CA LEU A 401 13.37 9.86 18.22
C LEU A 401 13.53 11.23 18.91
N GLU A 402 14.22 11.29 20.04
CA GLU A 402 14.54 12.56 20.71
C GLU A 402 15.38 13.46 19.81
N VAL A 403 16.44 12.93 19.20
CA VAL A 403 17.29 13.67 18.26
C VAL A 403 16.50 14.15 17.04
N ALA A 404 15.65 13.30 16.47
CA ALA A 404 14.80 13.66 15.34
C ALA A 404 13.80 14.78 15.68
N ARG A 405 13.26 14.78 16.91
CA ARG A 405 12.38 15.87 17.40
C ARG A 405 13.13 17.18 17.59
N MET A 406 14.34 17.15 18.14
CA MET A 406 15.19 18.35 18.24
C MET A 406 15.50 18.91 16.85
N GLN A 407 15.85 18.04 15.91
CA GLN A 407 16.08 18.43 14.52
C GLN A 407 14.83 19.06 13.89
N GLN A 408 13.64 18.53 14.18
CA GLN A 408 12.36 19.08 13.71
C GLN A 408 12.07 20.46 14.32
N GLN A 409 12.33 20.63 15.61
CA GLN A 409 12.19 21.93 16.28
C GLN A 409 13.12 22.99 15.65
N ILE A 410 14.37 22.64 15.37
CA ILE A 410 15.32 23.54 14.68
C ILE A 410 14.78 23.92 13.29
N LEU A 411 14.27 22.95 12.52
CA LEU A 411 13.67 23.18 11.20
C LEU A 411 12.45 24.12 11.27
N ASP A 412 11.60 23.95 12.28
CA ASP A 412 10.40 24.78 12.49
C ASP A 412 10.79 26.22 12.84
N ILE A 413 11.79 26.41 13.71
CA ILE A 413 12.30 27.74 14.07
C ILE A 413 12.89 28.45 12.85
N ILE A 414 13.75 27.78 12.08
CA ILE A 414 14.35 28.32 10.84
C ILE A 414 13.26 28.71 9.84
N SER A 415 12.20 27.90 9.74
CA SER A 415 11.06 28.16 8.85
C SER A 415 10.25 29.38 9.29
N ASN A 416 10.03 29.54 10.60
CA ASN A 416 9.31 30.68 11.17
C ASN A 416 10.13 31.99 11.09
N GLN A 417 11.46 31.89 11.19
CA GLN A 417 12.38 33.03 11.12
C GLN A 417 12.89 33.30 9.70
N GLN A 418 12.24 32.77 8.65
CA GLN A 418 12.73 32.93 7.27
C GLN A 418 12.90 34.39 6.82
N ASN A 419 12.19 35.32 7.46
CA ASN A 419 12.23 36.75 7.12
C ASN A 419 13.45 37.47 7.70
N LEU A 420 14.14 36.87 8.67
CA LEU A 420 15.29 37.45 9.37
C LEU A 420 16.63 36.87 8.90
N LEU A 421 16.58 35.67 8.30
CA LEU A 421 17.75 34.91 7.85
C LEU A 421 17.93 35.03 6.34
N ASP A 422 19.18 34.87 5.87
CA ASP A 422 19.47 34.84 4.43
C ASP A 422 18.75 33.65 3.76
N SER A 423 18.02 33.95 2.68
CA SER A 423 17.23 32.96 1.92
C SER A 423 18.03 31.73 1.48
N MET A 424 19.31 31.90 1.15
CA MET A 424 20.20 30.80 0.77
C MET A 424 20.53 29.88 1.96
N ILE A 425 20.78 30.45 3.14
CA ILE A 425 21.05 29.68 4.38
C ILE A 425 19.80 28.89 4.78
N VAL A 426 18.62 29.52 4.72
CA VAL A 426 17.35 28.86 5.03
C VAL A 426 17.07 27.69 4.08
N THR A 427 17.37 27.86 2.79
CA THR A 427 17.13 26.81 1.79
C THR A 427 18.10 25.63 1.98
N ASP A 428 19.39 25.90 2.20
CA ASP A 428 20.40 24.89 2.46
C ASP A 428 20.12 24.12 3.76
N ALA A 429 19.79 24.83 4.84
CA ALA A 429 19.39 24.24 6.12
C ALA A 429 18.16 23.34 5.96
N LYS A 430 17.12 23.80 5.25
CA LYS A 430 15.92 22.98 4.99
C LYS A 430 16.25 21.70 4.22
N LEU A 431 17.11 21.77 3.20
CA LEU A 431 17.53 20.58 2.45
C LEU A 431 18.33 19.62 3.33
N ARG A 432 19.32 20.14 4.07
CA ARG A 432 20.19 19.32 4.91
C ARG A 432 19.43 18.65 6.06
N LEU A 433 18.59 19.40 6.78
CA LEU A 433 17.78 18.89 7.89
C LEU A 433 16.70 17.87 7.44
N ASN A 434 16.26 17.88 6.18
CA ASN A 434 15.36 16.85 5.66
C ASN A 434 16.10 15.63 5.07
N SER A 435 17.39 15.78 4.72
CA SER A 435 18.15 14.75 3.99
C SER A 435 18.55 13.53 4.84
N SER A 436 18.80 13.72 6.13
CA SER A 436 19.24 12.66 7.04
C SER A 436 18.99 13.06 8.49
N LEU A 437 18.92 12.07 9.40
CA LEU A 437 19.04 12.32 10.83
C LEU A 437 20.48 12.73 11.13
N LEU A 438 20.66 13.87 11.80
CA LEU A 438 21.97 14.40 12.17
C LEU A 438 22.31 13.99 13.61
N ASP A 439 23.61 13.96 13.91
CA ASP A 439 24.08 13.68 15.26
C ASP A 439 23.90 14.91 16.16
N ILE A 440 23.78 14.68 17.47
CA ILE A 440 23.57 15.74 18.47
C ILE A 440 24.64 16.84 18.39
N THR A 441 25.90 16.46 18.18
CA THR A 441 27.02 17.40 18.03
C THR A 441 26.88 18.26 16.79
N GLN A 442 26.44 17.68 15.66
CA GLN A 442 26.19 18.42 14.42
C GLN A 442 25.04 19.41 14.59
N LEU A 443 23.94 18.99 15.22
CA LEU A 443 22.83 19.89 15.54
C LEU A 443 23.27 21.07 16.42
N TYR A 444 24.20 20.83 17.34
CA TYR A 444 24.74 21.87 18.21
C TYR A 444 25.63 22.86 17.43
N GLU A 445 26.67 22.35 16.76
CA GLU A 445 27.72 23.17 16.14
C GLU A 445 27.26 23.86 14.85
N GLU A 446 26.46 23.18 14.02
CA GLU A 446 26.05 23.69 12.70
C GLU A 446 24.81 24.59 12.78
N TYR A 447 23.94 24.38 13.77
CA TYR A 447 22.65 25.09 13.85
C TYR A 447 22.43 25.80 15.18
N ALA A 448 22.46 25.09 16.31
CA ALA A 448 22.05 25.69 17.59
C ALA A 448 22.98 26.82 18.04
N GLU A 449 24.30 26.67 17.87
CA GLU A 449 25.30 27.70 18.19
C GLU A 449 25.24 28.90 17.23
N PRO A 450 25.32 28.74 15.89
CA PRO A 450 25.33 29.87 14.97
C PRO A 450 24.03 30.67 14.95
N LEU A 451 22.89 29.98 15.14
CA LEU A 451 21.56 30.61 15.15
C LEU A 451 21.11 31.06 16.55
N GLN A 452 21.94 30.88 17.57
CA GLN A 452 21.65 31.25 18.97
C GLN A 452 20.33 30.64 19.50
N LEU A 453 20.05 29.38 19.16
CA LEU A 453 18.84 28.67 19.56
C LEU A 453 19.00 28.09 20.97
N TRP A 454 18.85 28.94 21.99
CA TRP A 454 19.16 28.60 23.38
C TRP A 454 18.32 27.44 23.95
N GLU A 455 17.03 27.35 23.60
CA GLU A 455 16.17 26.24 24.02
C GLU A 455 16.63 24.91 23.40
N CYS A 456 17.00 24.92 22.11
CA CYS A 456 17.55 23.74 21.44
C CYS A 456 18.90 23.34 22.05
N LYS A 457 19.76 24.30 22.42
CA LYS A 457 21.01 24.01 23.15
C LYS A 457 20.74 23.33 24.50
N LEU A 458 19.74 23.80 25.24
CA LEU A 458 19.35 23.21 26.52
C LEU A 458 18.83 21.77 26.34
N ALA A 459 17.97 21.54 25.34
CA ALA A 459 17.47 20.21 24.98
C ALA A 459 18.61 19.25 24.59
N ILE A 460 19.55 19.71 23.77
CA ILE A 460 20.74 18.95 23.37
C ILE A 460 21.60 18.57 24.59
N ILE A 461 21.82 19.49 25.53
CA ILE A 461 22.59 19.21 26.76
C ILE A 461 21.86 18.18 27.63
N HIS A 462 20.54 18.29 27.73
CA HIS A 462 19.72 17.33 28.45
C HIS A 462 19.86 15.92 27.87
N CYS A 463 19.70 15.77 26.55
CA CYS A 463 19.80 14.47 25.88
C CYS A 463 21.23 13.89 25.92
N SER A 464 22.27 14.73 25.83
CA SER A 464 23.66 14.27 25.87
C SER A 464 24.18 13.96 27.28
N GLY A 465 23.48 14.40 28.33
CA GLY A 465 23.94 14.28 29.72
C GLY A 465 25.20 15.11 30.02
N HIS A 466 25.50 16.14 29.21
CA HIS A 466 26.69 16.97 29.39
C HIS A 466 26.57 17.83 30.65
N GLN A 467 27.55 17.73 31.56
CA GLN A 467 27.52 18.42 32.84
C GLN A 467 28.56 19.56 32.88
N ASP A 468 28.19 20.69 32.28
CA ASP A 468 28.94 21.95 32.41
C ASP A 468 28.03 23.03 32.99
N ASP A 469 28.20 23.30 34.28
CA ASP A 469 27.42 24.28 35.04
C ASP A 469 27.60 25.71 34.51
N MET A 470 28.77 26.07 33.99
CA MET A 470 29.02 27.40 33.43
C MET A 470 28.31 27.59 32.10
N LEU A 471 28.36 26.58 31.23
CA LEU A 471 27.65 26.58 29.96
C LEU A 471 26.13 26.66 30.18
N ILE A 472 25.58 25.85 31.09
CA ILE A 472 24.14 25.81 31.38
C ILE A 472 23.67 27.14 31.96
N LYS A 473 24.42 27.73 32.89
CA LYS A 473 24.12 29.08 33.41
C LYS A 473 24.18 30.13 32.31
N GLY A 474 25.13 30.03 31.38
CA GLY A 474 25.22 30.90 30.21
C GLY A 474 23.98 30.80 29.32
N ILE A 475 23.55 29.57 29.00
CA ILE A 475 22.34 29.31 28.20
C ILE A 475 21.10 29.91 28.88
N TRP A 476 20.89 29.64 30.17
CA TRP A 476 19.75 30.20 30.90
C TRP A 476 19.77 31.72 30.99
N THR A 477 20.94 32.34 31.14
CA THR A 477 21.07 33.80 31.11
C THR A 477 20.57 34.35 29.78
N ASN A 478 20.98 33.75 28.65
CA ASN A 478 20.53 34.19 27.33
C ASN A 478 19.05 33.88 27.06
N ILE A 479 18.50 32.76 27.58
CA ILE A 479 17.06 32.49 27.50
C ILE A 479 16.27 33.60 28.21
N ILE A 480 16.68 33.94 29.43
CA ILE A 480 16.03 34.99 30.23
C ILE A 480 16.14 36.35 29.53
N ASP A 481 17.32 36.71 29.04
CA ASP A 481 17.55 37.99 28.39
C ASP A 481 16.78 38.11 27.07
N ASN A 482 16.80 37.08 26.21
CA ASN A 482 16.06 37.07 24.94
C ASN A 482 14.54 37.14 25.16
N GLU A 483 14.00 36.43 26.15
CA GLU A 483 12.55 36.47 26.43
C GLU A 483 12.13 37.87 26.91
N LEU A 484 12.97 38.53 27.72
CA LEU A 484 12.73 39.90 28.18
C LEU A 484 12.87 40.95 27.06
N GLU A 485 13.77 40.74 26.10
CA GLU A 485 13.92 41.61 24.92
C GLU A 485 12.76 41.44 23.93
N ASN A 486 12.28 40.21 23.73
CA ASN A 486 11.17 39.91 22.84
C ASN A 486 9.79 40.28 23.42
N ALA A 487 9.69 40.46 24.75
CA ALA A 487 8.45 40.88 25.39
C ALA A 487 8.08 42.33 24.99
N THR A 488 7.15 42.45 24.02
CA THR A 488 6.65 43.71 23.47
C THR A 488 5.70 44.47 24.41
N GLU A 489 5.27 43.86 25.51
CA GLU A 489 4.34 44.48 26.47
C GLU A 489 4.98 45.69 27.19
N PRO A 490 4.21 46.78 27.43
CA PRO A 490 4.74 47.98 28.06
C PRO A 490 4.92 47.84 29.57
N SER A 491 4.19 46.92 30.23
CA SER A 491 4.25 46.72 31.68
C SER A 491 5.39 45.80 32.08
N ASN A 492 6.18 46.23 33.04
CA ASN A 492 7.25 45.42 33.62
C ASN A 492 6.72 44.15 34.33
N GLU A 493 5.49 44.19 34.88
CA GLU A 493 4.88 43.03 35.54
C GLU A 493 4.49 41.94 34.54
N ASP A 494 3.98 42.34 33.37
CA ASP A 494 3.59 41.42 32.30
C ASP A 494 4.84 40.74 31.71
N LYS A 495 5.96 41.47 31.57
CA LYS A 495 7.24 40.91 31.13
C LYS A 495 7.75 39.80 32.06
N ILE A 496 7.69 40.02 33.38
CA ILE A 496 8.08 39.01 34.36
C ILE A 496 7.09 37.83 34.34
N THR A 497 5.81 38.08 34.10
CA THR A 497 4.80 37.01 34.01
C THR A 497 5.00 36.13 32.77
N ILE A 498 5.33 36.72 31.62
CA ILE A 498 5.70 36.00 30.39
C ILE A 498 6.97 35.16 30.63
N LEU A 499 8.00 35.76 31.21
CA LEU A 499 9.24 35.07 31.57
C LEU A 499 8.97 33.88 32.51
N MET A 500 8.15 34.07 33.54
CA MET A 500 7.76 32.99 34.46
C MET A 500 6.99 31.88 33.73
N SER A 501 6.14 32.23 32.77
CA SER A 501 5.42 31.24 31.95
C SER A 501 6.40 30.40 31.13
N LYS A 502 7.42 31.04 30.54
CA LYS A 502 8.50 30.35 29.80
C LYS A 502 9.31 29.41 30.71
N ILE A 503 9.68 29.87 31.90
CA ILE A 503 10.42 29.06 32.87
C ILE A 503 9.58 27.91 33.40
N LYS A 504 8.26 28.10 33.55
CA LYS A 504 7.35 27.01 33.91
C LYS A 504 7.30 25.92 32.84
N LEU A 505 7.19 26.32 31.56
CA LEU A 505 7.19 25.37 30.44
C LEU A 505 8.47 24.53 30.41
N LEU A 506 9.64 25.19 30.46
CA LEU A 506 10.93 24.48 30.49
C LEU A 506 11.13 23.71 31.81
N GLY A 507 10.63 24.22 32.93
CA GLY A 507 10.70 23.57 34.23
C GLY A 507 9.94 22.25 34.26
N GLN A 508 8.76 22.18 33.63
CA GLN A 508 8.00 20.92 33.54
C GLN A 508 8.77 19.80 32.82
N GLU A 509 9.63 20.15 31.86
CA GLU A 509 10.47 19.19 31.13
C GLU A 509 11.74 18.82 31.90
N TYR A 510 12.43 19.80 32.52
CA TYR A 510 13.78 19.61 33.04
C TYR A 510 13.90 19.51 34.56
N ILE A 511 12.82 19.63 35.34
CA ILE A 511 12.90 19.60 36.81
C ILE A 511 13.47 18.29 37.38
N GLY A 512 13.29 17.17 36.67
CA GLY A 512 13.88 15.88 37.03
C GLY A 512 15.41 15.81 36.84
N SER A 513 15.99 16.78 36.15
CA SER A 513 17.39 16.84 35.75
C SER A 513 18.07 18.06 36.38
N PRO A 514 18.61 17.95 37.62
CA PRO A 514 19.10 19.09 38.39
C PRO A 514 20.26 19.83 37.72
N HIS A 515 21.00 19.16 36.84
CA HIS A 515 22.04 19.80 36.03
C HIS A 515 21.46 20.75 34.96
N CYS A 516 20.32 20.42 34.35
CA CYS A 516 19.68 21.23 33.31
C CYS A 516 18.77 22.32 33.90
N PHE A 517 18.24 22.14 35.11
CA PHE A 517 17.38 23.10 35.79
C PHE A 517 17.99 23.57 37.13
N PRO A 518 18.97 24.49 37.10
CA PRO A 518 19.64 24.96 38.31
C PRO A 518 18.77 25.94 39.10
N VAL A 519 17.89 25.42 39.96
CA VAL A 519 16.90 26.20 40.75
C VAL A 519 17.55 27.38 41.49
N ASP A 520 18.64 27.15 42.22
CA ASP A 520 19.39 28.18 42.96
C ASP A 520 19.80 29.37 42.06
N PHE A 521 20.19 29.09 40.82
CA PHE A 521 20.61 30.10 39.86
C PHE A 521 19.42 30.84 39.26
N LEU A 522 18.37 30.11 38.86
CA LEU A 522 17.17 30.67 38.25
C LEU A 522 16.43 31.60 39.21
N VAL A 523 16.20 31.17 40.46
CA VAL A 523 15.58 32.01 41.51
C VAL A 523 16.38 33.30 41.68
N LYS A 524 17.71 33.19 41.79
CA LYS A 524 18.58 34.37 41.95
C LYS A 524 18.49 35.33 40.76
N GLN A 525 18.54 34.82 39.53
CA GLN A 525 18.47 35.66 38.32
C GLN A 525 17.12 36.35 38.20
N LEU A 526 16.03 35.63 38.46
CA LEU A 526 14.68 36.20 38.41
C LEU A 526 14.46 37.27 39.47
N GLU A 527 14.97 37.05 40.68
CA GLU A 527 14.92 38.07 41.74
C GLU A 527 15.74 39.32 41.37
N ILE A 528 16.92 39.15 40.76
CA ILE A 528 17.72 40.26 40.24
C ILE A 528 16.91 41.07 39.20
N LYS A 529 16.23 40.39 38.26
CA LYS A 529 15.40 41.06 37.25
C LYS A 529 14.17 41.74 37.89
N ALA A 530 13.48 41.08 38.83
CA ALA A 530 12.36 41.66 39.55
C ALA A 530 12.76 42.92 40.32
N CYS A 531 13.93 42.91 40.97
CA CYS A 531 14.52 44.08 41.63
C CYS A 531 14.76 45.22 40.63
N LYS A 532 15.41 44.93 39.50
CA LYS A 532 15.71 45.92 38.45
C LYS A 532 14.45 46.57 37.88
N TYR A 533 13.41 45.78 37.66
CA TYR A 533 12.13 46.24 37.09
C TYR A 533 11.15 46.78 38.13
N LYS A 534 11.47 46.67 39.44
CA LYS A 534 10.65 47.07 40.59
C LYS A 534 9.27 46.41 40.62
N VAL A 535 9.24 45.10 40.38
CA VAL A 535 8.02 44.27 40.32
C VAL A 535 7.92 43.40 41.57
N SER A 536 6.69 43.10 42.01
CA SER A 536 6.46 42.14 43.11
C SER A 536 6.97 40.75 42.74
N ASN A 537 7.64 40.09 43.68
CA ASN A 537 8.19 38.74 43.49
C ASN A 537 7.15 37.61 43.69
N THR A 538 5.88 37.95 43.95
CA THR A 538 4.81 36.96 44.21
C THR A 538 4.71 35.93 43.10
N SER A 539 4.78 36.35 41.83
CA SER A 539 4.72 35.46 40.66
C SER A 539 5.91 34.49 40.55
N ILE A 540 7.08 34.87 41.08
CA ILE A 540 8.28 34.02 41.10
C ILE A 540 8.10 32.92 42.14
N ILE A 541 7.69 33.30 43.36
CA ILE A 541 7.45 32.38 44.47
C ILE A 541 6.36 31.36 44.10
N THR A 542 5.18 31.84 43.68
CA THR A 542 4.09 30.94 43.30
C THR A 542 4.49 30.07 42.12
N GLY A 543 5.26 30.60 41.18
CA GLY A 543 5.66 29.86 40.00
C GLY A 543 6.58 28.67 40.28
N PHE A 544 7.56 28.80 41.18
CA PHE A 544 8.40 27.66 41.56
C PHE A 544 7.68 26.65 42.46
N LEU A 545 6.76 27.11 43.31
CA LEU A 545 5.93 26.22 44.12
C LEU A 545 4.97 25.40 43.25
N GLU A 546 4.36 26.00 42.23
CA GLU A 546 3.52 25.30 41.24
C GLU A 546 4.30 24.26 40.43
N LEU A 547 5.60 24.47 40.23
CA LEU A 547 6.49 23.50 39.58
C LEU A 547 6.83 22.30 40.48
N GLY A 548 6.42 22.32 41.76
CA GLY A 548 6.64 21.21 42.69
C GLY A 548 7.94 21.29 43.48
N ILE A 549 8.64 22.44 43.48
CA ILE A 549 9.78 22.68 44.37
C ILE A 549 9.26 22.87 45.79
N ALA A 550 9.89 22.21 46.76
CA ALA A 550 9.44 22.30 48.14
C ALA A 550 9.68 23.70 48.69
N MET A 551 8.77 24.15 49.55
CA MET A 551 8.89 25.42 50.27
C MET A 551 10.21 25.50 51.07
N GLU A 552 10.66 24.37 51.62
CA GLU A 552 11.91 24.23 52.37
C GLU A 552 13.12 24.59 51.49
N ASP A 553 13.16 24.06 50.27
CA ASP A 553 14.25 24.31 49.32
C ASP A 553 14.28 25.79 48.92
N LEU A 554 13.12 26.41 48.68
CA LEU A 554 13.05 27.84 48.40
C LEU A 554 13.56 28.67 49.59
N LEU A 555 13.10 28.39 50.82
CA LEU A 555 13.56 29.09 52.02
C LEU A 555 15.09 28.97 52.18
N ASP A 556 15.65 27.79 51.98
CA ASP A 556 17.10 27.57 52.04
C ASP A 556 17.85 28.37 50.95
N ILE A 557 17.27 28.52 49.75
CA ILE A 557 17.83 29.36 48.69
C ILE A 557 17.83 30.84 49.11
N TYR A 558 16.73 31.35 49.64
CA TYR A 558 16.66 32.74 50.15
C TYR A 558 17.61 32.96 51.33
N ASP A 559 17.73 32.02 52.27
CA ASP A 559 18.69 32.09 53.39
C ASP A 559 20.14 32.15 52.89
N LYS A 560 20.49 31.35 51.88
CA LYS A 560 21.80 31.38 51.21
C LYS A 560 22.03 32.71 50.48
N MET A 561 21.01 33.28 49.84
CA MET A 561 21.12 34.56 49.13
C MET A 561 21.36 35.72 50.11
N ILE A 562 20.64 35.75 51.23
CA ILE A 562 20.83 36.74 52.31
C ILE A 562 22.23 36.57 52.93
N GLY A 563 22.63 35.34 53.24
CA GLY A 563 23.92 35.05 53.85
C GLY A 563 25.14 35.43 53.00
N LYS A 564 25.01 35.47 51.67
CA LYS A 564 26.10 35.88 50.76
C LYS A 564 26.35 37.39 50.72
N ASN A 565 25.46 38.21 51.27
CA ASN A 565 25.58 39.67 51.43
C ASN A 565 26.29 40.38 50.25
N THR A 566 25.78 40.19 49.04
CA THR A 566 26.33 40.80 47.83
C THR A 566 25.73 42.19 47.59
N ARG A 567 26.57 43.18 47.24
CA ARG A 567 26.15 44.54 46.82
C ARG A 567 25.32 44.57 45.51
N THR A 568 24.97 43.41 44.97
CA THR A 568 24.18 43.25 43.74
C THR A 568 22.83 43.96 43.84
N TRP A 569 22.12 43.83 44.95
CA TRP A 569 20.77 44.40 45.13
C TRP A 569 20.79 45.92 45.21
N LEU A 570 21.81 46.48 45.86
CA LEU A 570 22.05 47.92 45.89
C LEU A 570 22.34 48.46 44.48
N ASN A 571 23.13 47.74 43.68
CA ASN A 571 23.46 48.14 42.32
C ASN A 571 22.25 48.09 41.37
N GLU A 572 21.32 47.15 41.59
CA GLU A 572 20.09 47.01 40.80
C GLU A 572 18.95 47.93 41.27
N GLY A 573 19.16 48.68 42.37
CA GLY A 573 18.30 49.80 42.76
C GLY A 573 17.42 49.60 44.00
N ASN A 574 17.52 48.46 44.70
CA ASN A 574 16.82 48.24 45.97
C ASN A 574 17.64 47.35 46.93
N GLU A 575 18.20 47.96 47.98
CA GLU A 575 18.96 47.25 49.02
C GLU A 575 18.10 46.28 49.85
N PHE A 576 16.81 46.57 50.00
CA PHE A 576 15.88 45.80 50.83
C PHE A 576 15.07 44.77 50.03
N HIS A 577 15.36 44.57 48.74
CA HIS A 577 14.60 43.69 47.85
C HIS A 577 14.47 42.26 48.39
N LEU A 578 15.56 41.67 48.89
CA LEU A 578 15.54 40.31 49.46
C LEU A 578 14.70 40.22 50.74
N ILE A 579 14.64 41.30 51.53
CA ILE A 579 13.83 41.37 52.76
C ILE A 579 12.34 41.41 52.41
N GLU A 580 11.96 42.25 51.45
CA GLU A 580 10.59 42.31 50.95
C GLU A 580 10.18 40.98 50.30
N SER A 581 11.10 40.39 49.54
CA SER A 581 10.90 39.13 48.84
C SER A 581 10.69 37.95 49.79
N THR A 582 11.48 37.89 50.87
CA THR A 582 11.31 36.88 51.92
C THR A 582 10.08 37.13 52.79
N ALA A 583 9.70 38.39 53.04
CA ALA A 583 8.44 38.71 53.69
C ALA A 583 7.24 38.22 52.87
N ASN A 584 7.27 38.38 51.54
CA ASN A 584 6.23 37.86 50.64
C ASN A 584 6.18 36.32 50.65
N LEU A 585 7.33 35.66 50.70
CA LEU A 585 7.44 34.20 50.83
C LEU A 585 6.84 33.71 52.16
N VAL A 586 7.15 34.37 53.27
CA VAL A 586 6.61 34.05 54.60
C VAL A 586 5.11 34.35 54.67
N ASN A 587 4.64 35.46 54.08
CA ASN A 587 3.22 35.78 54.00
C ASN A 587 2.47 34.74 53.17
N TYR A 588 3.06 34.27 52.06
CA TYR A 588 2.50 33.18 51.26
C TYR A 588 2.44 31.87 52.04
N PHE A 589 3.49 31.56 52.83
CA PHE A 589 3.49 30.42 53.74
C PHE A 589 2.36 30.51 54.74
N ILE A 590 2.24 31.62 55.48
CA ILE A 590 1.21 31.85 56.50
C ILE A 590 -0.19 31.75 55.90
N ALA A 591 -0.41 32.33 54.73
CA ALA A 591 -1.70 32.29 54.04
C ALA A 591 -2.12 30.86 53.66
N ASN A 592 -1.17 30.02 53.23
CA ASN A 592 -1.45 28.66 52.78
C ASN A 592 -1.38 27.59 53.90
N SER A 593 -0.60 27.82 54.97
CA SER A 593 -0.59 26.97 56.18
C SER A 593 -1.89 27.08 56.98
N ASN A 594 -2.64 28.17 56.83
CA ASN A 594 -3.97 28.31 57.42
C ASN A 594 -5.06 27.50 56.69
N VAL A 595 -4.82 27.10 55.43
CA VAL A 595 -5.76 26.27 54.65
C VAL A 595 -5.61 24.79 55.02
N THR A 596 -4.40 24.32 55.33
CA THR A 596 -4.17 22.97 55.88
C THR A 596 -4.67 22.81 57.32
N ASN A 597 -4.64 23.87 58.13
CA ASN A 597 -5.14 23.84 59.52
C ASN A 597 -6.67 23.75 59.66
N ASN A 598 -7.46 23.93 58.58
CA ASN A 598 -8.91 23.76 58.61
C ASN A 598 -9.39 22.33 58.31
N PHE A 599 -8.48 21.40 57.97
CA PHE A 599 -8.76 19.96 57.88
C PHE A 599 -8.13 19.21 59.06
N ILE A 600 -8.60 19.48 60.28
CA ILE A 600 -8.23 18.65 61.43
C ILE A 600 -8.97 17.30 61.32
N SER A 601 -8.32 16.34 60.65
CA SER A 601 -8.37 14.94 61.03
C SER A 601 -7.05 14.24 60.69
N LYS A 602 -6.17 14.19 61.71
CA LYS A 602 -4.87 13.49 61.78
C LYS A 602 -3.76 13.99 60.83
N PRO A 603 -2.76 14.73 61.33
CA PRO A 603 -1.54 14.95 60.57
C PRO A 603 -0.76 13.63 60.47
N ASN A 604 -0.38 13.24 59.26
CA ASN A 604 0.67 12.25 59.08
C ASN A 604 1.96 12.84 59.67
N GLY A 605 2.72 12.07 60.45
CA GLY A 605 3.90 12.58 61.19
C GLY A 605 4.96 13.29 60.32
N GLY A 606 4.96 13.06 59.00
CA GLY A 606 5.84 13.76 58.06
C GLY A 606 5.46 15.23 57.78
N ASP A 607 4.20 15.64 57.93
CA ASP A 607 3.80 17.03 57.65
C ASP A 607 4.20 17.98 58.79
N LEU A 608 4.19 17.50 60.04
CA LEU A 608 4.63 18.28 61.20
C LEU A 608 6.14 18.56 61.19
N ASP A 609 6.95 17.56 60.82
CA ASP A 609 8.41 17.72 60.73
C ASP A 609 8.82 18.71 59.63
N LYS A 610 8.07 18.72 58.52
CA LYS A 610 8.23 19.72 57.44
C LYS A 610 7.87 21.13 57.91
N GLU A 611 6.74 21.32 58.60
CA GLU A 611 6.39 22.62 59.17
C GLU A 611 7.43 23.12 60.18
N ILE A 612 7.94 22.25 61.05
CA ILE A 612 9.00 22.59 62.01
C ILE A 612 10.29 23.01 61.29
N THR A 613 10.65 22.33 60.20
CA THR A 613 11.84 22.65 59.39
C THR A 613 11.69 24.01 58.71
N ASN A 614 10.54 24.26 58.08
CA ASN A 614 10.21 25.57 57.50
C ASN A 614 10.28 26.70 58.54
N LEU A 615 9.70 26.51 59.73
CA LEU A 615 9.74 27.50 60.80
C LEU A 615 11.18 27.78 61.29
N ARG A 616 12.05 26.76 61.33
CA ARG A 616 13.48 26.94 61.66
C ARG A 616 14.21 27.73 60.58
N SER A 617 13.97 27.45 59.30
CA SER A 617 14.57 28.21 58.20
C SER A 617 14.09 29.66 58.19
N ILE A 618 12.80 29.91 58.43
CA ILE A 618 12.25 31.27 58.61
C ILE A 618 12.93 31.99 59.79
N GLN A 619 13.08 31.32 60.93
CA GLN A 619 13.79 31.91 62.08
C GLN A 619 15.26 32.21 61.78
N SER A 620 15.96 31.37 61.00
CA SER A 620 17.32 31.62 60.55
C SER A 620 17.41 32.88 59.68
N ILE A 621 16.49 33.00 58.71
CA ILE A 621 16.39 34.16 57.81
C ILE A 621 16.15 35.44 58.63
N LEU A 622 15.17 35.41 59.54
CA LEU A 622 14.84 36.55 60.41
C LEU A 622 15.98 36.95 61.36
N ASN A 623 16.84 36.01 61.77
CA ASN A 623 18.00 36.31 62.60
C ASN A 623 19.17 36.92 61.81
N ARG A 624 19.22 36.72 60.48
CA ARG A 624 20.28 37.23 59.59
C ARG A 624 19.94 38.56 58.96
N MET A 625 18.66 38.83 58.76
CA MET A 625 18.11 40.14 58.41
C MET A 625 18.26 41.11 59.59
#